data_AF-A0AA39IBA6-F1
#
_entry.id   AF-A0AA39IBA6-F1
#
_cell.length_a   1.000
_cell.length_b   1.000
_cell.length_c   1.000
_cell.angle_alpha   90.00
_cell.angle_beta   90.00
_cell.angle_gamma   90.00
#
_symmetry.space_group_name_H-M   'P 1'
#
loop_
_entity.id
_entity.type
_entity.pdbx_description
1 polymer ?
#
loop_
_entity_poly.entity_id
_entity_poly.type
_entity_poly.pdbx_seq_one_letter_code
_entity_poly.pdbx_strand_id
1 'polypeptide(L)'
;MAEAIFVHLLDQKGVRDEWHVDSAAIIDYHVGKQPEKRTLQTLDKHGIHGFKHTVRQVTTRDFRTFDYIFGMDDSNISDLDDLYQLAGDATAKVELLGSYDPENVRIIPDPYYESGLRLFEVVYTQCLRSCETFLAQHSSSSDKMAAAAVSESLVMYLILRRDLITELKWPLGAVITQGAHASTACMWLYKEDPAVVEYTKNLDSMHKVTLEVANEDALKKVESKLQDANVDHKTWVEDDMKVCIAVKPSTREALKPLLRNLKLFK
;
A
#
# COMPACT_ATOMS: atom_id res chain seq x y z
N MET A 1 19.28 -3.44 -0.58
CA MET A 1 18.05 -2.68 -0.29
C MET A 1 16.84 -3.37 -0.91
N ALA A 2 16.80 -3.55 -2.24
CA ALA A 2 15.71 -4.24 -2.94
C ALA A 2 15.36 -5.63 -2.35
N GLU A 3 16.35 -6.48 -2.05
CA GLU A 3 16.14 -7.78 -1.38
C GLU A 3 15.33 -7.64 -0.08
N ALA A 4 15.76 -6.76 0.81
CA ALA A 4 15.13 -6.53 2.10
C ALA A 4 13.68 -6.07 1.96
N ILE A 5 13.44 -5.15 1.02
CA ILE A 5 12.11 -4.64 0.68
C ILE A 5 11.22 -5.76 0.14
N PHE A 6 11.72 -6.54 -0.82
CA PHE A 6 10.94 -7.60 -1.43
C PHE A 6 10.59 -8.70 -0.42
N VAL A 7 11.55 -9.14 0.41
CA VAL A 7 11.29 -10.07 1.51
C VAL A 7 10.23 -9.52 2.47
N HIS A 8 10.32 -8.25 2.85
CA HIS A 8 9.33 -7.61 3.72
C HIS A 8 7.91 -7.63 3.11
N LEU A 9 7.79 -7.33 1.81
CA LEU A 9 6.49 -7.38 1.11
C LEU A 9 5.93 -8.82 1.05
N LEU A 10 6.78 -9.82 0.86
CA LEU A 10 6.38 -11.22 0.87
C LEU A 10 5.89 -11.66 2.25
N ASP A 11 6.59 -11.25 3.32
CA ASP A 11 6.19 -11.52 4.70
C ASP A 11 4.84 -10.87 5.02
N GLN A 12 4.63 -9.61 4.61
CA GLN A 12 3.35 -8.92 4.78
C GLN A 12 2.19 -9.61 4.05
N LYS A 13 2.45 -10.23 2.90
CA LYS A 13 1.45 -10.99 2.13
C LYS A 13 1.32 -12.45 2.56
N GLY A 14 2.17 -12.94 3.47
CA GLY A 14 2.13 -14.33 3.93
C GLY A 14 2.55 -15.37 2.89
N VAL A 15 3.33 -14.97 1.87
CA VAL A 15 3.76 -15.83 0.75
C VAL A 15 5.27 -16.06 0.70
N ARG A 16 5.98 -15.78 1.81
CA ARG A 16 7.45 -15.86 1.88
C ARG A 16 8.01 -17.22 1.45
N ASP A 17 7.32 -18.30 1.79
CA ASP A 17 7.74 -19.68 1.55
C ASP A 17 7.64 -20.09 0.07
N GLU A 18 6.93 -19.32 -0.75
CA GLU A 18 6.79 -19.57 -2.19
C GLU A 18 7.93 -18.94 -3.01
N TRP A 19 8.76 -18.12 -2.37
CA TRP A 19 9.77 -17.31 -3.07
C TRP A 19 11.18 -17.57 -2.54
N HIS A 20 12.12 -17.75 -3.47
CA HIS A 20 13.54 -17.65 -3.16
C HIS A 20 14.04 -16.25 -3.55
N VAL A 21 14.62 -15.53 -2.59
CA VAL A 21 15.07 -14.14 -2.77
C VAL A 21 16.48 -14.00 -2.24
N ASP A 22 17.33 -13.33 -3.00
CA ASP A 22 18.73 -13.08 -2.69
C ASP A 22 19.20 -11.80 -3.41
N SER A 23 20.38 -11.29 -3.06
CA SER A 23 21.07 -10.25 -3.83
C SER A 23 22.56 -10.55 -4.02
N ALA A 24 23.16 -9.96 -5.04
CA ALA A 24 24.56 -10.15 -5.37
C ALA A 24 25.14 -8.90 -6.02
N ALA A 25 26.46 -8.73 -5.90
CA ALA A 25 27.19 -7.68 -6.58
C ALA A 25 27.72 -8.19 -7.94
N ILE A 26 27.79 -7.29 -8.92
CA ILE A 26 28.46 -7.55 -10.20
C ILE A 26 29.98 -7.73 -9.99
N ILE A 27 30.57 -6.79 -9.24
CA ILE A 27 32.00 -6.77 -8.92
C ILE A 27 32.27 -7.31 -7.52
N ASP A 28 33.48 -7.83 -7.30
CA ASP A 28 33.87 -8.52 -6.07
C ASP A 28 34.35 -7.60 -4.92
N TYR A 29 34.45 -6.29 -5.16
CA TYR A 29 35.07 -5.31 -4.26
C TYR A 29 34.52 -5.29 -2.83
N HIS A 30 33.24 -5.64 -2.66
CA HIS A 30 32.57 -5.67 -1.36
C HIS A 30 32.24 -7.08 -0.85
N VAL A 31 32.68 -8.14 -1.53
CA VAL A 31 32.39 -9.52 -1.14
C VAL A 31 32.82 -9.79 0.31
N GLY A 32 31.95 -10.45 1.08
CA GLY A 32 32.12 -10.74 2.50
C GLY A 32 31.76 -9.59 3.45
N LYS A 33 31.51 -8.37 2.95
CA LYS A 33 31.11 -7.23 3.77
C LYS A 33 29.60 -7.25 4.07
N GLN A 34 29.22 -6.55 5.12
CA GLN A 34 27.82 -6.27 5.46
C GLN A 34 27.27 -5.13 4.60
N PRO A 35 25.94 -4.98 4.48
CA PRO A 35 25.33 -3.84 3.81
C PRO A 35 25.84 -2.52 4.36
N GLU A 36 25.88 -1.54 3.48
CA GLU A 36 26.27 -0.18 3.84
C GLU A 36 25.33 0.38 4.93
N LYS A 37 25.89 1.13 5.89
CA LYS A 37 25.18 1.55 7.10
C LYS A 37 23.98 2.46 6.82
N ARG A 38 24.06 3.36 5.85
CA ARG A 38 22.96 4.26 5.45
C ARG A 38 21.82 3.48 4.79
N THR A 39 22.11 2.40 4.07
CA THR A 39 21.09 1.46 3.61
C THR A 39 20.34 0.84 4.78
N LEU A 40 21.06 0.35 5.80
CA LEU A 40 20.44 -0.22 7.01
C LEU A 40 19.62 0.83 7.77
N GLN A 41 20.13 2.05 7.93
CA GLN A 41 19.40 3.16 8.56
C GLN A 41 18.11 3.51 7.81
N THR A 42 18.14 3.51 6.48
CA THR A 42 16.97 3.79 5.66
C THR A 42 15.94 2.67 5.81
N LEU A 43 16.37 1.40 5.76
CA LEU A 43 15.49 0.25 5.98
C LEU A 43 14.85 0.27 7.38
N ASP A 44 15.64 0.54 8.43
CA ASP A 44 15.14 0.65 9.80
C ASP A 44 14.09 1.76 9.94
N LYS A 45 14.30 2.91 9.31
CA LYS A 45 13.34 4.02 9.34
C LYS A 45 11.97 3.64 8.75
N HIS A 46 11.94 2.70 7.81
CA HIS A 46 10.72 2.20 7.18
C HIS A 46 10.22 0.88 7.80
N GLY A 47 10.67 0.52 9.00
CA GLY A 47 10.19 -0.65 9.74
C GLY A 47 10.78 -1.98 9.28
N ILE A 48 11.77 -1.99 8.39
CA ILE A 48 12.47 -3.20 7.95
C ILE A 48 13.70 -3.40 8.82
N HIS A 49 13.49 -4.04 9.97
CA HIS A 49 14.50 -4.18 11.00
C HIS A 49 15.36 -5.42 10.85
N GLY A 50 16.64 -5.30 11.22
CA GLY A 50 17.52 -6.45 11.39
C GLY A 50 17.87 -7.19 10.10
N PHE A 51 17.75 -6.53 8.95
CA PHE A 51 18.18 -7.10 7.67
C PHE A 51 19.67 -7.46 7.73
N LYS A 52 19.98 -8.70 7.39
CA LYS A 52 21.35 -9.23 7.33
C LYS A 52 21.60 -9.78 5.95
N HIS A 53 22.71 -9.39 5.38
CA HIS A 53 23.19 -9.90 4.12
C HIS A 53 24.72 -9.95 4.17
N THR A 54 25.33 -10.89 3.46
CA THR A 54 26.78 -10.89 3.28
C THR A 54 27.02 -10.83 1.80
N VAL A 55 27.63 -9.73 1.34
CA VAL A 55 27.79 -9.48 -0.08
C VAL A 55 28.50 -10.67 -0.73
N ARG A 56 27.87 -11.21 -1.75
CA ARG A 56 28.44 -12.23 -2.64
C ARG A 56 28.50 -11.68 -4.06
N GLN A 57 29.31 -12.29 -4.90
CA GLN A 57 29.33 -11.97 -6.32
C GLN A 57 28.27 -12.79 -7.06
N VAL A 58 27.74 -12.22 -8.14
CA VAL A 58 26.96 -12.96 -9.13
C VAL A 58 27.83 -14.01 -9.82
N THR A 59 27.24 -15.15 -10.14
CA THR A 59 27.90 -16.28 -10.78
C THR A 59 27.06 -16.79 -11.95
N THR A 60 27.68 -17.52 -12.88
CA THR A 60 26.93 -18.16 -13.98
C THR A 60 25.86 -19.14 -13.51
N ARG A 61 25.97 -19.66 -12.27
CA ARG A 61 24.95 -20.53 -11.66
C ARG A 61 23.67 -19.77 -11.32
N ASP A 62 23.76 -18.48 -10.99
CA ASP A 62 22.58 -17.68 -10.63
C ASP A 62 21.58 -17.65 -11.80
N PHE A 63 22.07 -17.51 -13.04
CA PHE A 63 21.25 -17.52 -14.26
C PHE A 63 20.54 -18.85 -14.57
N ARG A 64 20.91 -19.94 -13.89
CA ARG A 64 20.25 -21.26 -13.99
C ARG A 64 19.32 -21.55 -12.81
N THR A 65 19.43 -20.79 -11.73
CA THR A 65 18.76 -21.08 -10.46
C THR A 65 17.69 -20.06 -10.10
N PHE A 66 17.80 -18.83 -10.59
CA PHE A 66 16.80 -17.79 -10.42
C PHE A 66 15.94 -17.67 -11.68
N ASP A 67 14.64 -17.45 -11.51
CA ASP A 67 13.73 -17.15 -12.62
C ASP A 67 13.90 -15.72 -13.14
N TYR A 68 14.24 -14.79 -12.24
CA TYR A 68 14.42 -13.37 -12.53
C TYR A 68 15.70 -12.86 -11.86
N ILE A 69 16.48 -12.07 -12.61
CA ILE A 69 17.65 -11.36 -12.14
C ILE A 69 17.50 -9.89 -12.53
N PHE A 70 17.58 -9.00 -11.55
CA PHE A 70 17.36 -7.58 -11.78
C PHE A 70 18.66 -6.77 -11.70
N GLY A 71 18.91 -5.98 -12.75
CA GLY A 71 19.87 -4.87 -12.71
C GLY A 71 19.21 -3.60 -12.19
N MET A 72 20.01 -2.72 -11.55
CA MET A 72 19.51 -1.44 -11.03
C MET A 72 19.61 -0.31 -12.06
N ASP A 73 20.59 -0.40 -12.95
CA ASP A 73 20.86 0.54 -14.04
C ASP A 73 21.31 -0.18 -15.32
N ASP A 74 21.49 0.57 -16.41
CA ASP A 74 21.90 0.01 -17.70
C ASP A 74 23.32 -0.59 -17.67
N SER A 75 24.20 -0.14 -16.76
CA SER A 75 25.55 -0.72 -16.62
C SER A 75 25.45 -2.13 -16.04
N ASN A 76 24.64 -2.31 -14.99
CA ASN A 76 24.37 -3.63 -14.43
C ASN A 76 23.78 -4.58 -15.48
N ILE A 77 22.86 -4.10 -16.32
CA ILE A 77 22.29 -4.93 -17.38
C ILE A 77 23.36 -5.36 -18.38
N SER A 78 24.21 -4.44 -18.83
CA SER A 78 25.32 -4.78 -19.74
C SER A 78 26.23 -5.86 -19.13
N ASP A 79 26.62 -5.71 -17.86
CA ASP A 79 27.49 -6.68 -17.18
C ASP A 79 26.80 -8.03 -16.94
N LEU A 80 25.50 -8.01 -16.61
CA LEU A 80 24.70 -9.22 -16.43
C LEU A 80 24.49 -9.95 -17.76
N ASP A 81 24.31 -9.24 -18.87
CA ASP A 81 24.18 -9.81 -20.20
C ASP A 81 25.48 -10.50 -20.63
N ASP A 82 26.64 -9.87 -20.39
CA ASP A 82 27.95 -10.48 -20.67
C ASP A 82 28.13 -11.78 -19.87
N LEU A 83 27.74 -11.80 -18.59
CA LEU A 83 27.76 -12.99 -17.75
C LEU A 83 26.74 -14.05 -18.18
N TYR A 84 25.56 -13.61 -18.64
CA TYR A 84 24.51 -14.49 -19.15
C TYR A 84 24.99 -15.28 -20.35
N GLN A 85 25.71 -14.65 -21.30
CA GLN A 85 26.26 -15.33 -22.48
C GLN A 85 27.26 -16.44 -22.10
N LEU A 86 27.93 -16.32 -20.95
CA LEU A 86 28.83 -17.33 -20.42
C LEU A 86 28.11 -18.47 -19.67
N ALA A 87 26.84 -18.28 -19.32
CA ALA A 87 26.06 -19.21 -18.49
C ALA A 87 25.41 -20.36 -19.28
N GLY A 88 25.52 -20.39 -20.62
CA GLY A 88 25.11 -21.52 -21.45
C GLY A 88 23.60 -21.80 -21.40
N ASP A 89 23.19 -22.84 -20.68
CA ASP A 89 21.80 -23.26 -20.42
C ASP A 89 21.05 -22.35 -19.41
N ALA A 90 21.37 -21.06 -19.40
CA ALA A 90 20.68 -20.07 -18.59
C ALA A 90 19.20 -19.95 -18.96
N THR A 91 18.36 -19.77 -17.95
CA THR A 91 16.89 -19.64 -18.09
C THR A 91 16.34 -18.38 -17.44
N ALA A 92 17.14 -17.69 -16.62
CA ALA A 92 16.73 -16.47 -15.92
C ALA A 92 16.34 -15.35 -16.90
N LYS A 93 15.34 -14.56 -16.55
CA LYS A 93 15.06 -13.28 -17.22
C LYS A 93 15.90 -12.18 -16.59
N VAL A 94 16.68 -11.47 -17.41
CA VAL A 94 17.50 -10.33 -16.99
C VAL A 94 16.78 -9.04 -17.37
N GLU A 95 16.39 -8.24 -16.38
CA GLU A 95 15.59 -7.03 -16.58
C GLU A 95 16.01 -5.91 -15.62
N LEU A 96 15.60 -4.67 -15.89
CA LEU A 96 15.76 -3.58 -14.92
C LEU A 96 14.68 -3.67 -13.85
N LEU A 97 15.03 -3.57 -12.57
CA LEU A 97 14.02 -3.48 -11.51
C LEU A 97 13.11 -2.27 -11.72
N GLY A 98 13.69 -1.11 -12.07
CA GLY A 98 12.93 0.11 -12.32
C GLY A 98 11.99 0.04 -13.53
N SER A 99 12.05 -1.00 -14.38
CA SER A 99 11.04 -1.20 -15.43
C SER A 99 9.64 -1.50 -14.86
N TYR A 100 9.57 -1.93 -13.59
CA TYR A 100 8.34 -2.15 -12.84
C TYR A 100 7.90 -0.92 -12.04
N ASP A 101 8.59 0.22 -12.12
CA ASP A 101 8.13 1.45 -11.45
C ASP A 101 6.91 2.03 -12.21
N PRO A 102 5.73 2.18 -11.56
CA PRO A 102 4.54 2.78 -12.18
C PRO A 102 4.76 4.26 -12.60
N GLU A 103 5.77 4.93 -12.04
CA GLU A 103 6.16 6.28 -12.46
C GLU A 103 7.07 6.30 -13.72
N ASN A 104 7.37 5.14 -14.30
CA ASN A 104 8.25 4.95 -15.47
C ASN A 104 9.70 5.43 -15.25
N VAL A 105 10.18 5.48 -14.01
CA VAL A 105 11.58 5.76 -13.69
C VAL A 105 12.38 4.46 -13.76
N ARG A 106 13.02 4.21 -14.90
CA ARG A 106 13.69 2.92 -15.19
C ARG A 106 14.98 2.68 -14.41
N ILE A 107 15.73 3.74 -14.11
CA ILE A 107 17.07 3.65 -13.50
C ILE A 107 16.96 3.92 -12.01
N ILE A 108 17.47 2.99 -11.20
CA ILE A 108 17.63 3.15 -9.77
C ILE A 108 19.06 3.63 -9.52
N PRO A 109 19.26 4.89 -9.11
CA PRO A 109 20.60 5.47 -9.02
C PRO A 109 21.43 4.84 -7.89
N ASP A 110 22.74 4.68 -8.09
CA ASP A 110 23.66 4.27 -7.02
C ASP A 110 23.81 5.39 -5.98
N PRO A 111 23.39 5.18 -4.72
CA PRO A 111 23.46 6.20 -3.68
C PRO A 111 24.85 6.33 -3.02
N TYR A 112 25.83 5.49 -3.40
CA TYR A 112 27.08 5.32 -2.65
C TYR A 112 27.86 6.63 -2.43
N TYR A 113 27.96 7.47 -3.46
CA TYR A 113 28.73 8.71 -3.45
C TYR A 113 27.99 9.92 -2.84
N GLU A 114 26.71 9.79 -2.49
CA GLU A 114 25.96 10.87 -1.82
C GLU A 114 26.51 11.06 -0.39
N SER A 115 26.53 12.28 0.14
CA SER A 115 27.01 12.55 1.50
C SER A 115 25.97 12.33 2.60
N GLY A 116 24.70 12.09 2.24
CA GLY A 116 23.58 11.96 3.18
C GLY A 116 22.58 10.86 2.81
N LEU A 117 21.43 10.86 3.48
CA LEU A 117 20.38 9.82 3.33
C LEU A 117 19.37 10.12 2.21
N ARG A 118 19.36 11.33 1.65
CA ARG A 118 18.32 11.75 0.69
C ARG A 118 18.24 10.81 -0.51
N LEU A 119 19.38 10.45 -1.11
CA LEU A 119 19.37 9.56 -2.28
C LEU A 119 19.01 8.12 -1.89
N PHE A 120 19.37 7.66 -0.68
CA PHE A 120 18.93 6.37 -0.16
C PHE A 120 17.41 6.28 0.00
N GLU A 121 16.75 7.37 0.42
CA GLU A 121 15.28 7.43 0.50
C GLU A 121 14.61 7.37 -0.88
N VAL A 122 15.20 8.04 -1.88
CA VAL A 122 14.73 7.96 -3.27
C VAL A 122 14.85 6.54 -3.80
N VAL A 123 16.01 5.92 -3.61
CA VAL A 123 16.27 4.52 -4.00
C VAL A 123 15.31 3.57 -3.27
N TYR A 124 15.07 3.77 -1.97
CA TYR A 124 14.11 3.00 -1.20
C TYR A 124 12.71 3.08 -1.80
N THR A 125 12.22 4.31 -2.03
CA THR A 125 10.88 4.56 -2.56
C THR A 125 10.71 3.90 -3.93
N GLN A 126 11.71 4.04 -4.81
CA GLN A 126 11.68 3.45 -6.13
C GLN A 126 11.72 1.92 -6.07
N CYS A 127 12.61 1.34 -5.26
CA CYS A 127 12.66 -0.10 -5.05
C CYS A 127 11.32 -0.64 -4.53
N LEU A 128 10.69 0.06 -3.57
CA LEU A 128 9.39 -0.32 -3.02
C LEU A 128 8.33 -0.39 -4.11
N ARG A 129 8.11 0.69 -4.87
CA ARG A 129 7.09 0.72 -5.94
C ARG A 129 7.33 -0.35 -7.01
N SER A 130 8.59 -0.53 -7.42
CA SER A 130 8.97 -1.55 -8.40
C SER A 130 8.73 -2.96 -7.88
N CYS A 131 9.13 -3.26 -6.63
CA CYS A 131 8.93 -4.54 -5.99
C CYS A 131 7.44 -4.88 -5.79
N GLU A 132 6.63 -3.91 -5.36
CA GLU A 132 5.18 -4.08 -5.22
C GLU A 132 4.52 -4.43 -6.55
N THR A 133 4.87 -3.69 -7.61
CA THR A 133 4.34 -3.90 -8.95
C THR A 133 4.76 -5.25 -9.52
N PHE A 134 6.04 -5.61 -9.39
CA PHE A 134 6.55 -6.92 -9.82
C PHE A 134 5.83 -8.06 -9.11
N LEU A 135 5.69 -7.99 -7.77
CA LEU A 135 5.01 -9.00 -6.97
C LEU A 135 3.55 -9.14 -7.41
N ALA A 136 2.83 -8.04 -7.62
CA ALA A 136 1.44 -8.06 -8.06
C ALA A 136 1.25 -8.75 -9.42
N GLN A 137 2.20 -8.58 -10.36
CA GLN A 137 2.14 -9.21 -11.68
C GLN A 137 2.43 -10.72 -11.65
N HIS A 138 3.24 -11.17 -10.69
CA HIS A 138 3.79 -12.53 -10.61
C HIS A 138 3.26 -13.37 -9.44
N SER A 139 2.26 -12.88 -8.71
CA SER A 139 1.52 -13.72 -7.76
C SER A 139 0.68 -14.77 -8.54
N SER A 140 0.47 -15.96 -7.96
CA SER A 140 -0.15 -17.14 -8.61
C SER A 140 -1.58 -16.88 -9.14
N SER A 141 -2.16 -17.77 -9.95
CA SER A 141 -3.55 -17.59 -10.43
C SER A 141 -4.60 -17.61 -9.32
N SER A 142 -4.34 -18.31 -8.20
CA SER A 142 -5.09 -18.17 -6.94
C SER A 142 -4.92 -16.77 -6.37
N ASP A 143 -3.73 -16.18 -6.49
CA ASP A 143 -3.44 -14.80 -6.10
C ASP A 143 -3.84 -13.75 -7.15
N LYS A 144 -4.19 -14.10 -8.38
CA LYS A 144 -4.82 -13.15 -9.32
C LYS A 144 -6.29 -12.99 -8.98
N MET A 145 -6.92 -14.05 -8.46
CA MET A 145 -8.23 -13.98 -7.80
C MET A 145 -8.12 -13.39 -6.39
N ALA A 146 -7.05 -13.65 -5.64
CA ALA A 146 -6.83 -13.07 -4.31
C ALA A 146 -6.30 -11.62 -4.36
N ALA A 147 -5.53 -11.19 -5.35
CA ALA A 147 -5.12 -9.78 -5.54
C ALA A 147 -6.25 -8.94 -6.14
N ALA A 148 -7.18 -9.57 -6.87
CA ALA A 148 -8.49 -8.98 -7.13
C ALA A 148 -9.39 -8.94 -5.87
N ALA A 149 -9.05 -9.69 -4.82
CA ALA A 149 -9.81 -9.78 -3.56
C ALA A 149 -9.09 -9.21 -2.32
N VAL A 150 -7.84 -8.74 -2.41
CA VAL A 150 -7.02 -8.21 -1.31
C VAL A 150 -6.37 -6.89 -1.77
N SER A 151 -7.23 -6.01 -2.27
CA SER A 151 -7.42 -4.73 -1.61
C SER A 151 -8.90 -4.69 -1.28
N GLU A 152 -9.31 -5.29 -0.16
CA GLU A 152 -10.56 -4.85 0.45
C GLU A 152 -10.27 -3.46 1.00
N SER A 153 -10.21 -2.46 0.10
CA SER A 153 -9.91 -1.07 0.44
C SER A 153 -10.88 -0.67 1.54
N LEU A 154 -10.38 -0.64 2.77
CA LEU A 154 -11.17 -0.22 3.92
C LEU A 154 -11.60 1.19 3.62
N VAL A 155 -12.90 1.41 3.69
CA VAL A 155 -13.50 2.69 3.36
C VAL A 155 -14.37 3.11 4.53
N MET A 156 -14.30 4.39 4.83
CA MET A 156 -15.21 5.02 5.75
C MET A 156 -16.26 5.79 4.96
N TYR A 157 -17.53 5.48 5.21
CA TYR A 157 -18.65 6.20 4.59
C TYR A 157 -19.17 7.27 5.54
N LEU A 158 -19.35 8.48 5.01
CA LEU A 158 -20.04 9.58 5.67
C LEU A 158 -21.39 9.76 4.98
N ILE A 159 -22.49 9.66 5.71
CA ILE A 159 -23.84 9.90 5.17
C ILE A 159 -24.30 11.25 5.71
N LEU A 160 -24.46 12.22 4.82
CA LEU A 160 -24.86 13.59 5.13
C LEU A 160 -26.25 13.89 4.58
N ARG A 161 -26.96 14.78 5.26
CA ARG A 161 -28.28 15.23 4.81
C ARG A 161 -28.16 16.39 3.81
N ARG A 162 -28.93 16.30 2.72
CA ARG A 162 -28.97 17.34 1.68
C ARG A 162 -29.80 18.55 2.09
N ASP A 163 -30.89 18.33 2.84
CA ASP A 163 -31.78 19.38 3.35
C ASP A 163 -31.07 20.44 4.20
N LEU A 164 -29.95 20.09 4.87
CA LEU A 164 -29.10 21.05 5.57
C LEU A 164 -28.72 22.23 4.67
N ILE A 165 -28.35 21.96 3.41
CA ILE A 165 -28.00 23.01 2.44
C ILE A 165 -29.25 23.55 1.76
N THR A 166 -30.12 22.67 1.25
CA THR A 166 -31.19 23.07 0.33
C THR A 166 -32.36 23.74 1.03
N GLU A 167 -32.68 23.34 2.27
CA GLU A 167 -33.85 23.80 3.01
C GLU A 167 -33.45 24.64 4.22
N LEU A 168 -32.54 24.12 5.06
CA LEU A 168 -32.08 24.77 6.29
C LEU A 168 -31.01 25.84 6.04
N LYS A 169 -30.53 25.97 4.80
CA LYS A 169 -29.61 27.02 4.33
C LYS A 169 -28.27 27.08 5.07
N TRP A 170 -27.80 25.95 5.57
CA TRP A 170 -26.46 25.86 6.16
C TRP A 170 -25.39 26.11 5.08
N PRO A 171 -24.35 26.91 5.40
CA PRO A 171 -23.19 27.03 4.53
C PRO A 171 -22.54 25.66 4.30
N LEU A 172 -22.04 25.42 3.08
CA LEU A 172 -21.36 24.16 2.74
C LEU A 172 -20.23 23.81 3.73
N GLY A 173 -19.46 24.82 4.16
CA GLY A 173 -18.41 24.64 5.17
C GLY A 173 -18.94 24.07 6.50
N ALA A 174 -20.10 24.54 6.98
CA ALA A 174 -20.70 24.03 8.20
C ALA A 174 -21.10 22.55 8.05
N VAL A 175 -21.64 22.16 6.90
CA VAL A 175 -22.01 20.77 6.61
C VAL A 175 -20.77 19.86 6.54
N ILE A 176 -19.69 20.33 5.91
CA ILE A 176 -18.39 19.61 5.88
C ILE A 176 -17.88 19.37 7.30
N THR A 177 -17.96 20.37 8.18
CA THR A 177 -17.55 20.26 9.58
C THR A 177 -18.31 19.15 10.33
N GLN A 178 -19.61 18.97 10.05
CA GLN A 178 -20.37 17.87 10.64
C GLN A 178 -19.84 16.49 10.22
N GLY A 179 -19.47 16.34 8.94
CA GLY A 179 -18.81 15.14 8.45
C GLY A 179 -17.46 14.88 9.12
N ALA A 180 -16.67 15.94 9.35
CA ALA A 180 -15.40 15.85 10.06
C ALA A 180 -15.59 15.41 11.52
N HIS A 181 -16.51 16.02 12.27
CA HIS A 181 -16.81 15.62 13.64
C HIS A 181 -17.28 14.17 13.74
N ALA A 182 -18.23 13.77 12.89
CA ALA A 182 -18.72 12.40 12.83
C ALA A 182 -17.59 11.41 12.57
N SER A 183 -16.71 11.73 11.61
CA SER A 183 -15.57 10.90 11.26
C SER A 183 -14.61 10.72 12.43
N THR A 184 -14.15 11.82 13.04
CA THR A 184 -13.23 11.78 14.17
C THR A 184 -13.82 11.03 15.36
N ALA A 185 -15.09 11.26 15.68
CA ALA A 185 -15.77 10.58 16.77
C ALA A 185 -15.90 9.06 16.52
N CYS A 186 -16.20 8.65 15.29
CA CYS A 186 -16.26 7.25 14.90
C CYS A 186 -14.89 6.56 15.06
N MET A 187 -13.83 7.18 14.52
CA MET A 187 -12.46 6.66 14.63
C MET A 187 -12.04 6.51 16.09
N TRP A 188 -12.38 7.48 16.95
CA TRP A 188 -12.06 7.41 18.37
C TRP A 188 -12.84 6.30 19.10
N LEU A 189 -14.13 6.15 18.80
CA LEU A 189 -15.00 5.17 19.44
C LEU A 189 -14.53 3.74 19.20
N TYR A 190 -14.01 3.49 17.99
CA TYR A 190 -13.56 2.17 17.55
C TYR A 190 -12.03 2.08 17.38
N LYS A 191 -11.26 2.92 18.08
CA LYS A 191 -9.80 3.05 17.89
C LYS A 191 -8.99 1.76 18.11
N GLU A 192 -9.53 0.82 18.88
CA GLU A 192 -8.91 -0.48 19.17
C GLU A 192 -9.40 -1.60 18.25
N ASP A 193 -10.38 -1.32 17.38
CA ASP A 193 -10.91 -2.28 16.43
C ASP A 193 -9.85 -2.60 15.35
N PRO A 194 -9.63 -3.88 15.01
CA PRO A 194 -8.62 -4.27 14.02
C PRO A 194 -8.78 -3.57 12.66
N ALA A 195 -10.01 -3.35 12.19
CA ALA A 195 -10.25 -2.68 10.91
C ALA A 195 -9.89 -1.19 11.00
N VAL A 196 -10.10 -0.55 12.15
CA VAL A 196 -9.72 0.85 12.38
C VAL A 196 -8.20 0.99 12.47
N VAL A 197 -7.55 0.08 13.20
CA VAL A 197 -6.08 0.02 13.29
C VAL A 197 -5.49 -0.14 11.90
N GLU A 198 -5.97 -1.11 11.11
CA GLU A 198 -5.53 -1.36 9.73
C GLU A 198 -5.75 -0.14 8.84
N TYR A 199 -6.95 0.46 8.87
CA TYR A 199 -7.28 1.67 8.09
C TYR A 199 -6.35 2.85 8.40
N THR A 200 -5.77 2.91 9.60
CA THR A 200 -4.85 3.98 10.01
C THR A 200 -3.36 3.68 9.84
N LYS A 201 -2.98 2.48 9.37
CA LYS A 201 -1.56 2.13 9.17
C LYS A 201 -0.87 2.98 8.10
N ASN A 202 -1.59 3.32 7.03
CA ASN A 202 -1.10 4.18 5.95
C ASN A 202 -2.03 5.38 5.81
N LEU A 203 -1.70 6.46 6.53
CA LEU A 203 -2.54 7.66 6.63
C LEU A 203 -2.75 8.35 5.28
N ASP A 204 -1.77 8.29 4.38
CA ASP A 204 -1.83 8.90 3.05
C ASP A 204 -2.74 8.13 2.08
N SER A 205 -3.07 6.88 2.41
CA SER A 205 -3.94 6.01 1.61
C SER A 205 -5.36 5.86 2.16
N MET A 206 -5.71 6.58 3.23
CA MET A 206 -7.05 6.55 3.80
C MET A 206 -8.11 7.07 2.83
N HIS A 207 -9.16 6.28 2.60
CA HIS A 207 -10.24 6.66 1.70
C HIS A 207 -11.57 6.87 2.44
N LYS A 208 -12.28 7.96 2.09
CA LYS A 208 -13.62 8.27 2.59
C LYS A 208 -14.56 8.54 1.44
N VAL A 209 -15.80 8.09 1.57
CA VAL A 209 -16.86 8.35 0.58
C VAL A 209 -18.02 9.05 1.27
N THR A 210 -18.41 10.19 0.71
CA THR A 210 -19.55 10.96 1.22
C THR A 210 -20.80 10.65 0.39
N LEU A 211 -21.84 10.18 1.05
CA LEU A 211 -23.16 9.87 0.49
C LEU A 211 -24.20 10.87 0.99
N GLU A 212 -25.24 11.09 0.21
CA GLU A 212 -26.35 11.96 0.56
C GLU A 212 -27.64 11.19 0.86
N VAL A 213 -28.39 11.70 1.84
CA VAL A 213 -29.81 11.41 2.07
C VAL A 213 -30.61 12.69 2.02
N ALA A 214 -31.90 12.59 1.71
CA ALA A 214 -32.74 13.78 1.53
C ALA A 214 -32.85 14.63 2.80
N ASN A 215 -33.14 14.00 3.94
CA ASN A 215 -33.46 14.67 5.20
C ASN A 215 -33.20 13.77 6.42
N GLU A 216 -33.56 14.23 7.61
CA GLU A 216 -33.34 13.50 8.87
C GLU A 216 -34.02 12.13 8.91
N ASP A 217 -35.25 12.03 8.42
CA ASP A 217 -35.99 10.77 8.43
C ASP A 217 -35.34 9.73 7.52
N ALA A 218 -34.81 10.17 6.38
CA ALA A 218 -34.00 9.31 5.52
C ALA A 218 -32.70 8.89 6.22
N LEU A 219 -32.05 9.77 6.98
CA LEU A 219 -30.86 9.44 7.77
C LEU A 219 -31.17 8.39 8.85
N LYS A 220 -32.27 8.56 9.60
CA LYS A 220 -32.74 7.59 10.62
C LYS A 220 -33.05 6.21 10.03
N LYS A 221 -33.58 6.15 8.80
CA LYS A 221 -33.78 4.87 8.09
C LYS A 221 -32.46 4.18 7.76
N VAL A 222 -31.44 4.94 7.35
CA VAL A 222 -30.10 4.38 7.12
C VAL A 222 -29.49 3.88 8.43
N GLU A 223 -29.61 4.65 9.52
CA GLU A 223 -29.16 4.24 10.85
C GLU A 223 -29.81 2.93 11.30
N SER A 224 -31.13 2.82 11.19
CA SER A 224 -31.87 1.59 11.56
C SER A 224 -31.38 0.39 10.74
N LYS A 225 -31.17 0.59 9.43
CA LYS A 225 -30.63 -0.45 8.54
C LYS A 225 -29.20 -0.89 8.93
N LEU A 226 -28.37 0.03 9.38
CA LEU A 226 -27.03 -0.28 9.88
C LEU A 226 -27.10 -1.05 11.21
N GLN A 227 -28.00 -0.66 12.11
CA GLN A 227 -28.24 -1.35 13.38
C GLN A 227 -28.75 -2.77 13.18
N ASP A 228 -29.75 -2.96 12.30
CA ASP A 228 -30.30 -4.28 11.97
C ASP A 228 -29.25 -5.22 11.36
N ALA A 229 -28.29 -4.65 10.63
CA ALA A 229 -27.16 -5.37 10.04
C ALA A 229 -25.95 -5.49 10.99
N ASN A 230 -26.07 -5.02 12.23
CA ASN A 230 -25.01 -4.98 13.23
C ASN A 230 -23.70 -4.34 12.73
N VAL A 231 -23.84 -3.24 11.97
CA VAL A 231 -22.71 -2.46 11.44
C VAL A 231 -22.38 -1.32 12.39
N ASP A 232 -21.15 -1.33 12.89
CA ASP A 232 -20.61 -0.29 13.76
C ASP A 232 -20.58 1.08 13.06
N HIS A 233 -21.14 2.08 13.72
CA HIS A 233 -21.22 3.46 13.21
C HIS A 233 -21.27 4.47 14.35
N LYS A 234 -21.14 5.75 14.02
CA LYS A 234 -21.36 6.89 14.89
C LYS A 234 -22.34 7.86 14.23
N THR A 235 -23.48 8.06 14.87
CA THR A 235 -24.41 9.14 14.52
C THR A 235 -23.97 10.43 15.22
N TRP A 236 -23.76 11.48 14.44
CA TRP A 236 -23.46 12.82 14.91
C TRP A 236 -24.73 13.66 15.01
N VAL A 237 -24.87 14.37 16.12
CA VAL A 237 -26.04 15.19 16.46
C VAL A 237 -25.54 16.60 16.73
N GLU A 238 -26.20 17.59 16.11
CA GLU A 238 -25.93 19.02 16.27
C GLU A 238 -27.27 19.71 16.52
N ASP A 239 -27.36 20.55 17.56
CA ASP A 239 -28.60 21.23 17.97
C ASP A 239 -29.83 20.29 18.03
N ASP A 240 -29.67 19.14 18.71
CA ASP A 240 -30.67 18.07 18.86
C ASP A 240 -31.13 17.40 17.55
N MET A 241 -30.50 17.71 16.40
CA MET A 241 -30.79 17.11 15.10
C MET A 241 -29.71 16.11 14.70
N LYS A 242 -30.10 14.94 14.18
CA LYS A 242 -29.15 14.01 13.55
C LYS A 242 -28.69 14.59 12.20
N VAL A 243 -27.40 14.87 12.05
CA VAL A 243 -26.87 15.58 10.87
C VAL A 243 -25.97 14.71 9.99
N CYS A 244 -25.26 13.75 10.58
CA CYS A 244 -24.35 12.87 9.85
C CYS A 244 -24.28 11.48 10.50
N ILE A 245 -24.05 10.44 9.69
CA ILE A 245 -23.61 9.13 10.16
C ILE A 245 -22.24 8.85 9.58
N ALA A 246 -21.30 8.49 10.45
CA ALA A 246 -20.01 7.94 10.08
C ALA A 246 -20.00 6.43 10.30
N VAL A 247 -19.80 5.65 9.25
CA VAL A 247 -19.67 4.18 9.34
C VAL A 247 -18.22 3.82 9.66
N LYS A 248 -18.00 2.88 10.59
CA LYS A 248 -16.65 2.40 10.93
C LYS A 248 -15.95 1.88 9.66
N PRO A 249 -14.65 2.19 9.45
CA PRO A 249 -13.86 1.60 8.37
C PRO A 249 -14.15 0.09 8.21
N SER A 250 -14.62 -0.28 7.03
CA SER A 250 -15.00 -1.65 6.68
C SER A 250 -14.80 -1.87 5.19
N THR A 251 -14.89 -3.12 4.76
CA THR A 251 -14.74 -3.51 3.35
C THR A 251 -15.91 -2.95 2.53
N ARG A 252 -15.65 -2.60 1.26
CA ARG A 252 -16.70 -2.09 0.36
C ARG A 252 -17.80 -3.13 0.16
N GLU A 253 -17.39 -4.39 0.08
CA GLU A 253 -18.22 -5.58 -0.14
C GLU A 253 -19.23 -5.74 1.00
N ALA A 254 -18.78 -5.59 2.25
CA ALA A 254 -19.63 -5.67 3.43
C ALA A 254 -20.69 -4.54 3.46
N LEU A 255 -20.31 -3.33 3.03
CA LEU A 255 -21.19 -2.16 3.09
C LEU A 255 -22.09 -1.99 1.84
N LYS A 256 -21.73 -2.61 0.71
CA LYS A 256 -22.44 -2.49 -0.57
C LYS A 256 -23.94 -2.83 -0.48
N PRO A 257 -24.39 -3.92 0.17
CA PRO A 257 -25.82 -4.23 0.28
C PRO A 257 -26.62 -3.14 1.04
N LEU A 258 -25.94 -2.44 1.94
CA LEU A 258 -26.54 -1.45 2.83
C LEU A 258 -26.62 -0.08 2.16
N LEU A 259 -25.56 0.34 1.47
CA LEU A 259 -25.36 1.72 1.03
C LEU A 259 -25.49 1.93 -0.49
N ARG A 260 -25.52 0.88 -1.32
CA ARG A 260 -25.50 1.01 -2.81
C ARG A 260 -26.59 1.89 -3.43
N ASN A 261 -27.71 2.09 -2.74
CA ASN A 261 -28.84 2.88 -3.25
C ASN A 261 -28.73 4.37 -2.92
N LEU A 262 -27.77 4.76 -2.08
CA LEU A 262 -27.51 6.16 -1.73
C LEU A 262 -26.64 6.80 -2.82
N LYS A 263 -26.85 8.09 -3.06
CA LYS A 263 -26.11 8.85 -4.06
C LYS A 263 -24.88 9.49 -3.41
N LEU A 264 -23.87 9.81 -4.23
CA LEU A 264 -22.75 10.64 -3.78
C LEU A 264 -23.24 12.05 -3.43
N PHE A 265 -22.74 12.59 -2.33
CA PHE A 265 -22.99 13.97 -1.93
C PHE A 265 -22.20 14.90 -2.86
N LYS A 266 -22.91 15.65 -3.72
CA LYS A 266 -22.33 16.56 -4.73
C LYS A 266 -22.64 18.02 -4.44
#